data_AF-A0A0C2FNS1-F1
#
_entry.id   AF-A0A0C2FNS1-F1
#
_cell.length_a   1.000
_cell.length_b   1.000
_cell.length_c   1.000
_cell.angle_alpha   90.00
_cell.angle_beta   90.00
_cell.angle_gamma   90.00
#
_symmetry.space_group_name_H-M   'P 1'
#
loop_
_entity.id
_entity.type
_entity.pdbx_description
1 polymer ?
#
loop_
_entity_poly.entity_id
_entity_poly.type
_entity_poly.pdbx_seq_one_letter_code
_entity_poly.pdbx_strand_id
1 'polypeptide(L)'
;MGMGDVTDKYEEFSKLVISRMKDPPFNCTEECKGEEFSTASAYAGQLHDTFYVYARALNATLAQNTSAYRDGAKFLTNIEMEFQGFQH
;
A
#
# COMPACT_ATOMS: atom_id res chain seq x y z
N MET A 1 10.30 -13.99 18.62
CA MET A 1 9.23 -14.98 18.30
C MET A 1 8.10 -14.17 17.66
N GLY A 2 7.93 -14.24 16.34
CA GLY A 2 6.91 -13.41 15.65
C GLY A 2 7.14 -13.14 14.16
N MET A 3 8.04 -13.87 13.49
CA MET A 3 8.36 -13.62 12.08
C MET A 3 7.40 -14.32 11.11
N GLY A 4 6.78 -15.45 11.50
CA GLY A 4 5.91 -16.25 10.63
C GLY A 4 4.64 -15.54 10.18
N ASP A 5 3.96 -14.82 11.08
CA ASP A 5 2.70 -14.13 10.78
C ASP A 5 2.88 -12.90 9.86
N VAL A 6 4.10 -12.35 9.79
CA VAL A 6 4.43 -11.22 8.91
C VAL A 6 4.75 -11.71 7.49
N THR A 7 5.50 -12.80 7.36
CA THR A 7 5.80 -13.44 6.07
C THR A 7 4.53 -13.95 5.38
N ASP A 8 3.61 -14.58 6.11
CA ASP A 8 2.37 -15.13 5.53
C ASP A 8 1.49 -14.00 4.96
N LYS A 9 1.35 -12.88 5.70
CA LYS A 9 0.61 -11.70 5.25
C LYS A 9 1.26 -11.02 4.04
N TYR A 10 2.59 -11.02 3.97
CA TYR A 10 3.31 -10.46 2.82
C TYR A 10 3.15 -11.34 1.57
N GLU A 11 3.17 -12.66 1.71
CA GLU A 11 2.94 -13.58 0.58
C GLU A 11 1.52 -13.44 0.02
N GLU A 12 0.51 -13.33 0.89
CA GLU A 12 -0.87 -13.07 0.47
C GLU A 12 -1.00 -11.73 -0.25
N PHE A 13 -0.37 -10.67 0.27
CA PHE A 13 -0.31 -9.38 -0.37
C PHE A 13 0.36 -9.46 -1.76
N SER A 14 1.50 -10.15 -1.86
CA SER A 14 2.23 -10.33 -3.11
C SER A 14 1.37 -11.02 -4.18
N LYS A 15 0.72 -12.13 -3.81
CA LYS A 15 -0.21 -12.86 -4.70
C LYS A 15 -1.38 -11.97 -5.14
N LEU A 16 -1.91 -11.15 -4.23
CA LEU A 16 -2.99 -10.22 -4.54
C LEU A 16 -2.53 -9.16 -5.55
N VAL A 17 -1.37 -8.52 -5.34
CA VAL A 17 -0.81 -7.54 -6.27
C VAL A 17 -0.67 -8.12 -7.66
N ILE A 18 -0.05 -9.29 -7.79
CA ILE A 18 0.13 -9.97 -9.09
C ILE A 18 -1.21 -10.32 -9.72
N SER A 19 -2.20 -10.78 -8.94
CA SER A 19 -3.54 -11.04 -9.47
C SER A 19 -4.19 -9.80 -10.07
N ARG A 20 -4.01 -8.62 -9.45
CA ARG A 20 -4.59 -7.35 -9.89
C ARG A 20 -3.87 -6.72 -11.08
N MET A 21 -2.61 -7.11 -11.34
CA MET A 21 -1.91 -6.70 -12.57
C MET A 21 -2.58 -7.24 -13.84
N LYS A 22 -3.41 -8.29 -13.72
CA LYS A 22 -4.20 -8.85 -14.82
C LYS A 22 -5.44 -8.02 -15.15
N ASP A 23 -5.88 -7.18 -14.22
CA ASP A 23 -7.05 -6.32 -14.39
C ASP A 23 -6.67 -5.00 -15.12
N PRO A 24 -7.65 -4.27 -15.70
CA PRO A 24 -7.42 -2.91 -16.18
C PRO A 24 -6.90 -1.99 -15.07
N PRO A 25 -6.01 -1.03 -15.38
CA PRO A 25 -5.54 -0.63 -16.72
C PRO A 25 -4.34 -1.44 -17.24
N PHE A 26 -3.78 -2.34 -16.44
CA PHE A 26 -2.51 -3.01 -16.75
C PHE A 26 -2.68 -4.20 -17.70
N ASN A 27 -3.77 -4.96 -17.56
CA ASN A 27 -4.11 -6.11 -18.43
C ASN A 27 -2.94 -7.09 -18.66
N CYS A 28 -2.04 -7.26 -17.67
CA CYS A 28 -0.85 -8.08 -17.82
C CYS A 28 -1.20 -9.57 -17.73
N THR A 29 -1.61 -10.13 -18.86
CA THR A 29 -2.15 -11.49 -18.94
C THR A 29 -1.14 -12.47 -19.50
N GLU A 30 -0.59 -12.22 -20.68
CA GLU A 30 0.40 -13.10 -21.35
C GLU A 30 1.85 -12.74 -20.98
N GLU A 31 2.15 -11.46 -20.87
CA GLU A 31 3.52 -10.94 -20.65
C GLU A 31 4.01 -11.19 -19.21
N CYS A 32 3.10 -11.36 -18.24
CA CYS A 32 3.40 -11.60 -16.82
C CYS A 32 3.19 -13.07 -16.38
N LYS A 33 3.20 -14.05 -17.30
CA LYS A 33 2.92 -15.46 -16.95
C LYS A 33 4.07 -16.22 -16.30
N GLY A 34 5.31 -15.76 -16.47
CA GLY A 34 6.52 -16.43 -15.95
C GLY A 34 6.62 -16.41 -14.42
N GLU A 35 7.33 -17.37 -13.84
CA GLU A 35 7.61 -17.41 -12.40
C GLU A 35 8.36 -16.15 -11.94
N GLU A 36 9.17 -15.55 -12.82
CA GLU A 36 9.86 -14.29 -12.57
C GLU A 36 8.91 -13.10 -12.32
N PHE A 37 7.64 -13.22 -12.71
CA PHE A 37 6.59 -12.22 -12.51
C PHE A 37 5.57 -12.62 -11.42
N SER A 38 5.87 -13.68 -10.65
CA SER A 38 4.96 -14.22 -9.62
C SER A 38 5.10 -13.55 -8.24
N THR A 39 6.02 -12.60 -8.10
CA THR A 39 6.28 -11.88 -6.85
C THR A 39 6.14 -10.37 -7.06
N ALA A 40 5.49 -9.70 -6.12
CA ALA A 40 5.39 -8.25 -6.11
C ALA A 40 6.78 -7.59 -6.01
N SER A 41 6.89 -6.38 -6.57
CA SER A 41 8.11 -5.57 -6.46
C SER A 41 8.51 -5.35 -5.00
N ALA A 42 9.81 -5.28 -4.72
CA ALA A 42 10.36 -5.01 -3.38
C ALA A 42 9.78 -3.74 -2.73
N TYR A 43 9.37 -2.76 -3.54
CA TYR A 43 8.77 -1.50 -3.07
C TYR A 43 7.24 -1.52 -2.99
N ALA A 44 6.58 -2.59 -3.41
CA ALA A 44 5.11 -2.66 -3.45
C ALA A 44 4.49 -2.52 -2.05
N GLY A 45 5.09 -3.15 -1.03
CA GLY A 45 4.65 -3.01 0.36
C GLY A 45 4.78 -1.58 0.89
N GLN A 46 5.92 -0.93 0.60
CA GLN A 46 6.14 0.47 0.98
C GLN A 46 5.16 1.43 0.30
N LEU A 47 4.82 1.18 -0.97
CA LEU A 47 3.82 1.99 -1.68
C LEU A 47 2.44 1.81 -1.07
N HIS A 48 2.04 0.57 -0.77
CA HIS A 48 0.78 0.28 -0.06
C HIS A 48 0.71 1.03 1.28
N ASP A 49 1.76 0.92 2.08
CA ASP A 49 1.84 1.56 3.40
C ASP A 49 1.78 3.09 3.29
N THR A 50 2.45 3.67 2.29
CA THR A 50 2.41 5.11 2.02
C THR A 50 0.98 5.58 1.71
N PHE A 51 0.24 4.83 0.88
CA PHE A 51 -1.16 5.15 0.59
C PHE A 51 -2.06 5.01 1.82
N TYR A 52 -1.82 4.00 2.67
CA TYR A 52 -2.56 3.82 3.91
C TYR A 52 -2.33 4.99 4.88
N VAL A 53 -1.07 5.41 5.06
CA VAL A 53 -0.70 6.61 5.83
C VAL A 53 -1.37 7.85 5.26
N TYR A 54 -1.31 8.04 3.95
CA TYR A 54 -1.95 9.17 3.27
C TYR A 54 -3.46 9.22 3.56
N ALA A 55 -4.16 8.09 3.44
CA ALA A 55 -5.59 8.03 3.70
C ALA A 55 -5.94 8.38 5.16
N ARG A 56 -5.16 7.89 6.13
CA ARG A 56 -5.36 8.20 7.54
C ARG A 56 -5.09 9.67 7.86
N ALA A 57 -3.98 10.22 7.37
CA ALA A 57 -3.63 11.63 7.55
C ALA A 57 -4.65 12.58 6.89
N LEU A 58 -5.15 12.22 5.69
CA LEU A 58 -6.21 12.95 5.01
C LEU A 58 -7.50 12.92 5.82
N ASN A 59 -7.90 11.75 6.33
CA ASN A 59 -9.11 11.63 7.16
C ASN A 59 -9.01 12.50 8.42
N ALA A 60 -7.88 12.48 9.13
CA ALA A 60 -7.64 13.33 10.29
C ALA A 60 -7.68 14.83 9.94
N THR A 61 -7.14 15.21 8.78
CA THR A 61 -7.18 16.59 8.28
C THR A 61 -8.62 17.04 7.99
N LEU A 62 -9.40 16.19 7.34
CA LEU A 62 -10.80 16.47 6.97
C LEU A 62 -11.74 16.48 8.18
N ALA A 63 -11.46 15.70 9.21
CA ALA A 63 -12.19 15.73 10.47
C ALA A 63 -12.07 17.09 11.18
N GLN A 64 -10.96 17.80 10.97
CA GLN A 64 -10.76 19.15 11.51
C GLN A 64 -11.32 20.24 10.60
N ASN A 65 -11.21 20.07 9.28
CA ASN A 65 -11.77 20.98 8.27
C ASN A 65 -11.98 20.23 6.95
N THR A 66 -13.23 20.05 6.55
CA THR A 66 -13.62 19.30 5.35
C THR A 66 -13.12 19.92 4.04
N SER A 67 -12.77 21.21 4.04
CA SER A 67 -12.21 21.91 2.88
C SER A 67 -10.68 21.91 2.84
N ALA A 68 -9.99 21.33 3.83
CA ALA A 68 -8.53 21.34 3.94
C ALA A 68 -7.81 20.22 3.17
N TYR A 69 -8.48 19.54 2.22
CA TYR A 69 -7.87 18.47 1.41
C TYR A 69 -6.69 18.92 0.53
N ARG A 70 -6.53 20.24 0.32
CA ARG A 70 -5.39 20.84 -0.40
C ARG A 70 -4.38 21.53 0.52
N ASP A 71 -4.61 21.50 1.82
CA ASP A 71 -3.72 22.11 2.80
C ASP A 71 -2.60 21.11 3.16
N GLY A 72 -1.53 21.13 2.36
CA GLY A 72 -0.39 20.22 2.53
C GLY A 72 0.33 20.39 3.87
N ALA A 73 0.36 21.61 4.43
CA ALA A 73 0.98 21.85 5.73
C ALA A 73 0.18 21.16 6.84
N LYS A 74 -1.15 21.34 6.83
CA LYS A 74 -2.03 20.68 7.79
C LYS A 74 -2.05 19.17 7.61
N PHE A 75 -2.01 18.68 6.38
CA PHE A 75 -1.84 17.26 6.09
C PHE A 75 -0.57 16.69 6.73
N LEU A 76 0.59 17.36 6.54
CA LEU A 76 1.86 16.90 7.12
C LEU A 76 1.84 16.89 8.65
N THR A 77 1.12 17.82 9.31
CA THR A 77 0.97 17.76 10.78
C THR A 77 0.17 16.56 11.27
N ASN A 78 -0.64 15.93 10.42
CA ASN A 78 -1.45 14.76 10.76
C ASN A 78 -0.85 13.43 10.24
N ILE A 79 0.37 13.45 9.67
CA ILE A 79 0.99 12.27 9.06
C ILE A 79 1.76 11.39 10.05
N GLU A 80 2.18 11.96 11.19
CA GLU A 80 2.94 11.23 12.20
C GLU A 80 2.05 10.19 12.90
N MET A 81 2.46 8.92 12.82
CA MET A 81 1.64 7.80 13.28
C MET A 81 2.45 6.50 13.41
N GLU A 82 1.96 5.60 14.24
CA GLU A 82 2.38 4.20 14.30
C GLU A 82 1.32 3.28 13.66
N PHE A 83 1.77 2.31 12.88
CA PHE A 83 0.92 1.27 12.29
C PHE A 83 1.75 0.05 11.88
N GLN A 84 1.09 -1.10 11.73
CA GLN A 84 1.69 -2.30 11.17
C GLN A 84 1.62 -2.23 9.64
N GLY A 85 2.79 -2.13 9.00
CA GLY A 85 2.93 -2.09 7.56
C GLY A 85 3.21 -3.46 6.93
N PHE A 86 3.30 -3.47 5.60
CA PHE A 86 3.74 -4.61 4.79
C PHE A 86 5.21 -4.44 4.44
N GLN A 87 6.10 -5.03 5.23
CA GLN A 87 7.55 -5.05 4.98
C GLN A 87 8.02 -6.44 4.60
N HIS A 88 8.99 -6.48 3.68
CA HIS A 88 9.77 -7.68 3.32
C HIS A 88 10.91 -7.88 4.31
#